data_AF-A0A3S5IB23-F1
#
_entry.id   AF-A0A3S5IB23-F1
#
_cell.length_a   1.000
_cell.length_b   1.000
_cell.length_c   1.000
_cell.angle_alpha   90.00
_cell.angle_beta   90.00
_cell.angle_gamma   90.00
#
_symmetry.space_group_name_H-M   'P 1'
#
loop_
_entity.id
_entity.type
_entity.pdbx_description
1 polymer ?
#
loop_
_entity_poly.entity_id
_entity_poly.type
_entity_poly.pdbx_seq_one_letter_code
_entity_poly.pdbx_strand_id
1 'polypeptide(L)' 'MGDCTLVFGEVLHAVVSEDVLDGTLPAIDALRPLSRLGRNEWGTAGRIREIPRIPVAEWPGHYDAGTATP' A
#
# COMPACT_ATOMS: atom_id res chain seq x y z
N MET A 1 -12.09 -19.71 0.50
CA MET A 1 -12.72 -18.45 0.93
C MET A 1 -13.99 -18.30 0.11
N GLY A 2 -15.18 -18.53 0.69
CA GLY A 2 -16.37 -18.78 -0.14
C GLY A 2 -16.10 -19.91 -1.15
N ASP A 3 -16.43 -19.70 -2.42
CA ASP A 3 -16.23 -20.64 -3.54
C ASP A 3 -14.88 -20.44 -4.26
N CYS A 4 -13.79 -20.31 -3.52
CA CYS A 4 -12.45 -20.20 -4.10
C CYS A 4 -11.33 -20.78 -3.23
N THR A 5 -10.21 -21.08 -3.88
CA THR A 5 -8.97 -21.53 -3.25
C THR A 5 -8.04 -20.34 -2.98
N LEU A 6 -7.57 -20.22 -1.73
CA LEU A 6 -6.50 -19.29 -1.38
C LEU A 6 -5.15 -20.00 -1.52
N VAL A 7 -4.24 -19.40 -2.27
CA VAL A 7 -2.90 -19.97 -2.50
C VAL A 7 -1.87 -19.11 -1.78
N PHE A 8 -1.02 -19.75 -0.98
CA PHE A 8 0.17 -19.15 -0.38
C PHE A 8 1.40 -19.69 -1.09
N GLY A 9 2.34 -18.80 -1.46
CA GLY A 9 3.58 -19.16 -2.13
C GLY A 9 4.77 -18.40 -1.54
N GLU A 10 5.92 -19.04 -1.51
CA GLU A 10 7.19 -18.42 -1.13
C GLU A 10 7.77 -17.63 -2.30
N VAL A 11 8.15 -16.38 -2.06
CA VAL A 11 8.80 -15.54 -3.07
C VAL A 11 10.30 -15.82 -3.05
N LEU A 12 10.80 -16.53 -4.07
CA LEU A 12 12.22 -16.88 -4.18
C LEU A 12 13.07 -15.79 -4.87
N HIS A 13 12.44 -15.00 -5.74
CA HIS A 13 13.12 -13.93 -6.48
C HIS A 13 12.14 -12.82 -6.87
N ALA A 14 12.59 -11.56 -6.84
CA ALA A 14 11.85 -10.39 -7.29
C ALA A 14 12.75 -9.53 -8.18
N VAL A 15 12.21 -9.03 -9.28
CA VAL A 15 12.93 -8.17 -10.23
C VAL A 15 12.17 -6.86 -10.37
N VAL A 16 12.90 -5.77 -10.33
CA VAL A 16 12.38 -4.40 -10.43
C VAL A 16 13.33 -3.59 -11.31
N SER A 17 12.79 -2.69 -12.14
CA SER A 17 13.64 -1.79 -12.91
C SER A 17 14.36 -0.83 -11.97
N GLU A 18 15.65 -0.58 -12.20
CA GLU A 18 16.41 0.40 -11.41
C GLU A 18 15.82 1.81 -11.53
N ASP A 19 15.20 2.12 -12.67
CA ASP A 19 14.56 3.43 -12.94
C ASP A 19 13.35 3.73 -12.03
N VAL A 20 12.80 2.73 -11.33
CA VAL A 20 11.67 2.91 -10.41
C VAL A 20 12.05 2.76 -8.94
N LEU A 21 13.35 2.70 -8.64
CA LEU A 21 13.86 2.65 -7.28
C LEU A 21 14.22 4.05 -6.76
N ASP A 22 13.92 4.28 -5.49
CA ASP A 22 14.54 5.28 -4.64
C ASP A 22 15.46 4.56 -3.64
N GLY A 23 16.76 4.61 -3.90
CA GLY A 23 17.75 3.79 -3.20
C GLY A 23 17.50 2.30 -3.40
N THR A 24 17.13 1.60 -2.34
CA THR A 24 16.82 0.15 -2.38
C THR A 24 15.33 -0.15 -2.39
N LEU A 25 14.45 0.87 -2.40
CA LEU A 25 13.01 0.71 -2.26
C LEU A 25 12.28 1.18 -3.53
N PRO A 26 11.22 0.48 -3.97
CA PRO A 26 10.39 0.96 -5.08
C PRO A 26 9.71 2.29 -4.75
N ALA A 27 9.90 3.29 -5.61
CA ALA A 27 9.23 4.57 -5.52
C ALA A 27 7.82 4.49 -6.13
N ILE A 28 6.79 4.78 -5.34
CA ILE A 28 5.39 4.62 -5.76
C ILE A 28 5.04 5.47 -6.99
N ASP A 29 5.59 6.70 -7.08
CA ASP A 29 5.33 7.64 -8.17
C ASP A 29 5.98 7.21 -9.49
N ALA A 30 7.07 6.44 -9.44
CA ALA A 30 7.73 5.87 -10.62
C ALA A 30 7.07 4.55 -11.03
N LEU A 31 6.77 3.69 -10.04
CA LEU A 31 6.18 2.36 -10.23
C LEU A 31 4.77 2.45 -10.83
N ARG A 32 3.98 3.46 -10.46
CA ARG A 32 2.61 3.73 -10.97
C ARG A 32 1.74 2.48 -11.09
N PRO A 33 1.57 1.71 -10.00
CA PRO A 33 0.81 0.47 -10.05
C PRO A 33 -0.66 0.71 -10.40
N LEU A 34 -1.24 -0.29 -11.06
CA LEU A 34 -2.68 -0.34 -11.32
C LEU A 34 -3.38 -1.14 -10.23
N SER A 35 -4.59 -0.71 -9.87
CA SER A 35 -5.50 -1.43 -8.99
C SER A 35 -6.75 -1.84 -9.75
N ARG A 36 -7.25 -3.04 -9.44
CA ARG A 36 -8.54 -3.49 -9.98
C ARG A 36 -9.67 -2.86 -9.17
N LEU A 37 -10.65 -2.29 -9.86
CA LEU A 37 -11.86 -1.73 -9.25
C LEU A 37 -13.08 -2.59 -9.61
N GLY A 38 -14.28 -2.00 -9.59
CA GLY A 38 -15.50 -2.70 -9.95
C GLY A 38 -15.57 -3.04 -11.44
N ARG A 39 -16.13 -4.22 -11.78
CA ARG A 39 -16.41 -4.61 -13.17
C ARG A 39 -15.18 -4.47 -14.08
N ASN A 40 -15.20 -3.53 -15.02
CA ASN A 40 -14.14 -3.27 -16.00
C ASN A 40 -13.29 -2.05 -15.66
N GLU A 41 -13.43 -1.51 -14.45
CA GLU A 41 -12.73 -0.31 -14.00
C GLU A 41 -11.34 -0.67 -13.44
N TRP A 42 -10.43 0.28 -13.61
CA TRP A 42 -9.05 0.21 -13.15
C TRP A 42 -8.64 1.57 -12.56
N GLY A 43 -7.91 1.55 -11.45
CA GLY A 43 -7.35 2.73 -10.81
C GLY A 43 -5.85 2.83 -10.98
N THR A 44 -5.31 4.03 -10.86
CA THR A 44 -3.87 4.28 -10.65
C THR A 44 -3.60 4.52 -9.16
N ALA A 45 -2.35 4.79 -8.77
CA ALA A 45 -1.93 4.99 -7.37
C ALA A 45 -2.65 6.13 -6.61
N GLY A 46 -3.45 6.97 -7.29
CA GLY A 46 -4.23 8.03 -6.65
C GLY A 46 -3.38 9.13 -6.02
N ARG A 47 -3.89 9.81 -4.99
CA ARG A 47 -3.14 10.81 -4.22
C ARG A 47 -2.30 10.12 -3.13
N ILE A 48 -0.99 10.30 -3.19
CA ILE A 48 -0.06 9.79 -2.17
C ILE A 48 -0.10 10.68 -0.92
N ARG A 49 -0.06 10.06 0.26
CA ARG A 49 0.05 10.71 1.57
C ARG A 49 1.18 10.04 2.35
N GLU A 50 2.09 10.83 2.88
CA GLU A 50 3.12 10.35 3.80
C GLU A 50 2.59 10.41 5.24
N ILE A 51 2.47 9.25 5.87
CA ILE A 51 1.99 9.12 7.26
C ILE A 51 2.95 8.17 7.97
N PRO A 52 3.81 8.66 8.87
CA PRO A 52 4.71 7.80 9.62
C PRO A 52 3.91 6.90 10.57
N ARG A 53 4.42 5.70 10.82
CA ARG A 53 3.91 4.86 11.92
C ARG A 53 4.36 5.46 13.24
N ILE A 54 3.47 5.45 14.24
CA ILE A 54 3.81 5.76 15.63
C ILE A 54 4.35 4.48 16.27
N PRO A 55 5.59 4.46 16.82
CA PRO A 55 6.08 3.34 17.59
C PRO A 55 5.13 2.99 18.74
N VAL A 56 4.97 1.70 19.04
CA VAL A 56 4.02 1.25 20.09
C VAL A 56 4.30 1.89 21.46
N ALA A 57 5.58 2.12 21.79
CA ALA A 57 5.98 2.76 23.04
C ALA A 57 5.59 4.25 23.12
N GLU A 58 5.39 4.90 21.98
CA GLU A 58 4.99 6.31 21.86
C GLU A 58 3.50 6.45 21.56
N TRP A 59 2.77 5.32 21.57
CA TRP A 59 1.35 5.32 21.29
C TRP A 59 0.60 6.03 22.43
N PRO A 60 -0.20 7.09 22.17
CA PRO A 60 -0.85 7.91 23.19
C PRO A 60 -2.01 7.21 23.93
N GLY A 61 -2.11 5.89 23.85
CA GLY A 61 -3.07 5.05 24.57
C GLY A 61 -4.47 4.98 23.95
N HIS A 62 -4.91 6.01 23.23
CA HIS A 62 -6.20 6.03 22.55
C HIS A 62 -6.06 6.65 21.15
N TYR A 63 -6.76 6.06 20.18
CA TYR A 63 -6.94 6.67 18.88
C TYR A 63 -8.01 7.75 19.01
N ASP A 64 -7.59 9.02 19.04
CA ASP A 64 -8.51 10.14 18.93
C ASP A 64 -8.80 10.31 17.43
N ALA A 65 -9.95 9.79 16.99
CA ALA A 65 -10.48 9.97 15.65
C ALA A 65 -10.88 11.45 15.53
N GLY A 66 -9.88 12.33 15.41
CA GLY A 66 -10.02 13.77 15.57
C GLY A 66 -11.32 14.21 14.94
N THR A 67 -12.18 14.86 15.74
CA THR A 67 -13.53 15.28 15.39
C THR A 67 -13.50 15.97 14.03
N ALA A 68 -13.73 15.19 12.98
CA ALA A 68 -13.98 15.69 11.65
C ALA A 68 -15.37 16.29 11.71
N THR A 69 -15.42 17.57 12.07
CA THR A 69 -16.61 18.40 11.90
C THR A 69 -17.07 18.25 10.44
N PRO A 70 -18.36 17.94 10.21
CA PRO A 70 -18.89 17.70 8.87
C PRO A 70 -18.73 18.88 7.92
#